data_AF-A0A2G5SBE9-F1
#
_entry.id   AF-A0A2G5SBE9-F1
#
_cell.length_a   1.000
_cell.length_b   1.000
_cell.length_c   1.000
_cell.angle_alpha   90.00
_cell.angle_beta   90.00
_cell.angle_gamma   90.00
#
_symmetry.space_group_name_H-M   'P 1'
#
loop_
_entity.id
_entity.type
_entity.pdbx_description
1 polymer ?
#
loop_
_entity_poly.entity_id
_entity_poly.type
_entity_poly.pdbx_seq_one_letter_code
_entity_poly.pdbx_strand_id
1 'polypeptide(L)'
;MKPTPKHCSTLATTSKPKPTVTCLFMVDYQSSGISASAIVTYKAYWNFAMLVASKLNDASRFTGYPDSFGYASGISNHSRYPVNSYNVFKEVPMPADDLDDEIDLDLKDVDSTLAQASWQPSSQDQTCLIFFSAAVEAEYGGTTIKTTYDNFATVVGVLLGGAPSIPGLTDPVIATNLSDSEAQAVVQKLLDSLTD
;
A
#
# COMPACT_ATOMS: atom_id res chain seq x y z
N MET A 1 28.63 54.58 -29.65
CA MET A 1 27.67 53.49 -29.96
C MET A 1 28.42 52.19 -30.25
N LYS A 2 28.34 51.22 -29.34
CA LYS A 2 28.38 49.75 -29.55
C LYS A 2 28.17 49.06 -28.17
N PRO A 3 27.66 47.83 -28.11
CA PRO A 3 26.39 47.52 -27.44
C PRO A 3 26.55 46.74 -26.14
N THR A 4 25.55 46.88 -25.26
CA THR A 4 25.33 46.08 -24.06
C THR A 4 24.97 44.63 -24.42
N PRO A 5 25.51 43.60 -23.75
CA PRO A 5 24.95 42.25 -23.85
C PRO A 5 23.65 42.15 -23.03
N LYS A 6 22.59 41.69 -23.70
CA LYS A 6 21.32 41.25 -23.11
C LYS A 6 21.49 39.93 -22.34
N HIS A 7 20.64 39.79 -21.32
CA HIS A 7 20.20 38.58 -20.63
C HIS A 7 20.64 37.22 -21.18
N CYS A 8 21.12 36.35 -20.29
CA CYS A 8 20.89 34.92 -20.43
C CYS A 8 19.85 34.47 -19.39
N SER A 9 18.84 33.79 -19.92
CA SER A 9 17.62 33.33 -19.28
C SER A 9 17.90 32.33 -18.15
N THR A 10 17.20 32.46 -17.04
CA THR A 10 16.98 31.38 -16.07
C THR A 10 16.37 30.19 -16.82
N LEU A 11 17.05 29.04 -16.80
CA LEU A 11 16.46 27.76 -17.19
C LEU A 11 15.32 27.48 -16.21
N ALA A 12 14.07 27.59 -16.68
CA ALA A 12 12.93 27.04 -15.98
C ALA A 12 13.07 25.51 -16.01
N THR A 13 13.52 24.91 -14.92
CA THR A 13 13.36 23.47 -14.68
C THR A 13 11.87 23.19 -14.55
N THR A 14 11.20 22.85 -15.65
CA THR A 14 9.88 22.23 -15.58
C THR A 14 10.07 20.85 -14.95
N SER A 15 9.75 20.72 -13.66
CA SER A 15 9.64 19.40 -13.03
C SER A 15 8.64 18.56 -13.82
N LYS A 16 8.95 17.27 -14.02
CA LYS A 16 7.98 16.34 -14.62
C LYS A 16 6.67 16.44 -13.83
N PRO A 17 5.50 16.43 -14.51
CA PRO A 17 4.22 16.37 -13.80
C PRO A 17 4.22 15.19 -12.82
N LYS A 18 3.72 15.41 -11.61
CA LYS A 18 3.54 14.32 -10.63
C LYS A 18 2.61 13.26 -11.23
N PRO A 19 2.90 11.96 -11.08
CA PRO A 19 1.98 10.91 -11.49
C PRO A 19 0.68 10.99 -10.69
N THR A 20 -0.42 10.54 -11.29
CA THR A 20 -1.70 10.38 -10.60
C THR A 20 -1.93 8.89 -10.38
N VAL A 21 -2.22 8.51 -9.14
CA VAL A 21 -2.34 7.11 -8.73
C VAL A 21 -3.56 6.88 -7.87
N THR A 22 -4.18 5.71 -8.03
CA THR A 22 -5.20 5.19 -7.11
C THR A 22 -4.72 3.87 -6.53
N CYS A 23 -4.45 3.83 -5.23
CA CYS A 23 -3.80 2.67 -4.61
C CYS A 23 -4.60 2.04 -3.48
N LEU A 24 -4.69 0.71 -3.49
CA LEU A 24 -5.18 -0.10 -2.38
C LEU A 24 -4.00 -0.40 -1.47
N PHE A 25 -4.13 -0.06 -0.20
CA PHE A 25 -3.15 -0.41 0.84
C PHE A 25 -3.73 -1.61 1.58
N MET A 26 -3.25 -2.79 1.27
CA MET A 26 -3.70 -4.03 1.91
C MET A 26 -2.70 -4.39 2.99
N VAL A 27 -3.12 -4.31 4.26
CA VAL A 27 -2.28 -4.64 5.42
C VAL A 27 -2.68 -6.00 5.97
N ASP A 28 -1.84 -6.99 5.74
CA ASP A 28 -2.04 -8.36 6.18
C ASP A 28 -1.48 -8.57 7.60
N TYR A 29 -2.40 -8.72 8.54
CA TYR A 29 -2.16 -9.01 9.96
C TYR A 29 -2.34 -10.48 10.32
N GLN A 30 -2.51 -11.38 9.36
CA GLN A 30 -2.62 -12.79 9.71
C GLN A 30 -1.30 -13.28 10.26
N SER A 31 -1.31 -13.80 11.49
CA SER A 31 -0.14 -14.50 12.03
C SER A 31 -0.56 -15.59 13.01
N SER A 32 0.34 -16.56 13.22
CA SER A 32 0.09 -17.69 14.09
C SER A 32 0.43 -17.35 15.55
N GLY A 33 -0.45 -17.71 16.50
CA GLY A 33 -0.12 -17.75 17.94
C GLY A 33 -0.08 -16.39 18.64
N ILE A 34 -1.00 -15.50 18.31
CA ILE A 34 -0.95 -14.10 18.68
C ILE A 34 -1.48 -13.84 20.09
N SER A 35 -0.74 -13.07 20.89
CA SER A 35 -1.20 -12.55 22.19
C SER A 35 -1.69 -11.10 22.05
N ALA A 36 -2.41 -10.57 23.05
CA ALA A 36 -2.83 -9.17 23.14
C ALA A 36 -1.70 -8.12 22.89
N SER A 37 -0.43 -8.50 23.03
CA SER A 37 0.72 -7.63 22.69
C SER A 37 0.85 -7.33 21.18
N ALA A 38 0.25 -8.13 20.30
CA ALA A 38 0.33 -7.92 18.87
C ALA A 38 -0.55 -6.78 18.36
N ILE A 39 -1.60 -6.37 19.08
CA ILE A 39 -2.38 -5.18 18.71
C ILE A 39 -1.48 -3.94 18.63
N VAL A 40 -0.51 -3.81 19.55
CA VAL A 40 0.44 -2.70 19.52
C VAL A 40 1.28 -2.74 18.24
N THR A 41 1.74 -3.94 17.88
CA THR A 41 2.48 -4.19 16.64
C THR A 41 1.64 -3.88 15.40
N TYR A 42 0.37 -4.28 15.38
CA TYR A 42 -0.54 -4.05 14.26
C TYR A 42 -0.88 -2.58 14.08
N LYS A 43 -1.05 -1.85 15.19
CA LYS A 43 -1.14 -0.38 15.17
C LYS A 43 0.11 0.24 14.57
N ALA A 44 1.29 -0.26 14.91
CA ALA A 44 2.53 0.24 14.34
C ALA A 44 2.60 -0.03 12.82
N TYR A 45 2.18 -1.20 12.36
CA TYR A 45 2.11 -1.54 10.94
C TYR A 45 1.07 -0.73 10.17
N TRP A 46 -0.13 -0.53 10.72
CA TRP A 46 -1.14 0.36 10.13
C TRP A 46 -0.60 1.78 10.01
N ASN A 47 -0.01 2.31 11.09
CA ASN A 47 0.57 3.65 11.10
C ASN A 47 1.70 3.79 10.08
N PHE A 48 2.48 2.72 9.86
CA PHE A 48 3.49 2.70 8.81
C PHE A 48 2.88 2.72 7.40
N ALA A 49 1.80 1.97 7.16
CA ALA A 49 1.05 2.06 5.91
C ALA A 49 0.50 3.50 5.68
N MET A 50 0.00 4.15 6.73
CA MET A 50 -0.43 5.56 6.67
C MET A 50 0.74 6.52 6.40
N LEU A 51 1.92 6.24 6.96
CA LEU A 51 3.14 7.01 6.68
C LEU A 51 3.54 6.89 5.20
N VAL A 52 3.50 5.68 4.63
CA VAL A 52 3.73 5.45 3.19
C VAL A 52 2.73 6.25 2.35
N ALA A 53 1.44 6.26 2.73
CA ALA A 53 0.42 7.04 2.05
C ALA A 53 0.71 8.56 2.10
N SER A 54 1.20 9.08 3.22
CA SER A 54 1.63 10.47 3.33
C SER A 54 2.76 10.79 2.35
N LYS A 55 3.78 9.93 2.27
CA LYS A 55 4.91 10.13 1.33
C LYS A 55 4.44 10.02 -0.13
N LEU A 56 3.51 9.11 -0.42
CA LEU A 56 2.94 8.95 -1.74
C LEU A 56 2.14 10.18 -2.15
N ASN A 57 1.37 10.77 -1.24
CA ASN A 57 0.67 12.03 -1.44
C ASN A 57 1.63 13.20 -1.70
N ASP A 58 2.79 13.23 -1.03
CA ASP A 58 3.81 14.25 -1.29
C ASP A 58 4.45 14.08 -2.67
N ALA A 59 4.57 12.85 -3.18
CA ALA A 59 5.24 12.55 -4.45
C ALA A 59 4.28 12.47 -5.67
N SER A 60 2.98 12.29 -5.46
CA SER A 60 1.98 12.04 -6.51
C SER A 60 0.69 12.85 -6.30
N ARG A 61 -0.27 12.73 -7.22
CA ARG A 61 -1.68 13.04 -6.95
C ARG A 61 -2.34 11.74 -6.48
N PHE A 62 -2.50 11.60 -5.17
CA PHE A 62 -2.88 10.34 -4.52
C PHE A 62 -4.38 10.25 -4.21
N THR A 63 -4.98 9.13 -4.61
CA THR A 63 -6.24 8.60 -4.06
C THR A 63 -6.05 7.13 -3.67
N GLY A 64 -6.92 6.58 -2.83
CA GLY A 64 -6.80 5.17 -2.46
C GLY A 64 -7.78 4.73 -1.38
N TYR A 65 -7.53 3.53 -0.87
CA TYR A 65 -8.25 2.98 0.28
C TYR A 65 -7.33 2.07 1.10
N PRO A 66 -7.35 2.16 2.44
CA PRO A 66 -6.67 1.18 3.27
C PRO A 66 -7.64 0.07 3.70
N ASP A 67 -7.17 -1.16 3.62
CA ASP A 67 -7.89 -2.38 3.91
C ASP A 67 -6.94 -3.39 4.60
N SER A 68 -7.47 -4.48 5.12
CA SER A 68 -6.66 -5.47 5.84
C SER A 68 -7.16 -6.90 5.75
N PHE A 69 -6.23 -7.84 5.90
CA PHE A 69 -6.50 -9.24 6.24
C PHE A 69 -6.22 -9.50 7.72
N GLY A 70 -6.90 -10.47 8.33
CA GLY A 70 -6.76 -10.82 9.74
C GLY A 70 -7.99 -10.52 10.58
N TYR A 71 -7.78 -9.89 11.74
CA TYR A 71 -8.73 -9.74 12.84
C TYR A 71 -9.60 -8.49 12.68
N ALA A 72 -10.77 -8.62 12.05
CA ALA A 72 -11.73 -7.54 11.86
C ALA A 72 -13.17 -8.06 11.73
N SER A 73 -13.98 -7.87 12.78
CA SER A 73 -15.42 -8.09 12.75
C SER A 73 -16.15 -6.93 12.06
N GLY A 74 -16.41 -7.03 10.75
CA GLY A 74 -17.27 -6.04 10.06
C GLY A 74 -16.84 -5.66 8.66
N ILE A 75 -16.18 -6.56 7.95
CA ILE A 75 -15.42 -6.17 6.78
C ILE A 75 -16.34 -5.78 5.62
N SER A 76 -16.08 -4.57 5.11
CA SER A 76 -16.53 -4.13 3.80
C SER A 76 -16.22 -5.20 2.76
N ASN A 77 -17.15 -5.42 1.84
CA ASN A 77 -16.95 -6.36 0.75
C ASN A 77 -15.64 -6.01 -0.02
N HIS A 78 -14.60 -6.86 0.09
CA HIS A 78 -13.30 -6.71 -0.60
C HIS A 78 -13.40 -6.72 -2.13
N SER A 79 -14.63 -6.75 -2.66
CA SER A 79 -14.89 -6.52 -4.07
C SER A 79 -15.00 -5.04 -4.46
N ARG A 80 -15.27 -4.11 -3.52
CA ARG A 80 -15.63 -2.73 -3.88
C ARG A 80 -14.99 -1.69 -2.96
N TYR A 81 -13.97 -1.03 -3.47
CA TYR A 81 -13.19 -0.03 -2.75
C TYR A 81 -13.58 1.39 -3.12
N PRO A 82 -13.88 2.27 -2.15
CA PRO A 82 -14.11 3.67 -2.44
C PRO A 82 -12.79 4.36 -2.83
N VAL A 83 -12.89 5.35 -3.72
CA VAL A 83 -11.74 6.17 -4.12
C VAL A 83 -11.63 7.38 -3.19
N ASN A 84 -10.89 7.24 -2.10
CA ASN A 84 -10.73 8.32 -1.12
C ASN A 84 -9.58 9.25 -1.48
N SER A 85 -9.77 10.56 -1.31
CA SER A 85 -8.66 11.51 -1.26
C SER A 85 -7.77 11.25 -0.05
N TYR A 86 -6.52 11.70 -0.08
CA TYR A 86 -5.60 11.55 1.06
C TYR A 86 -6.20 12.06 2.40
N ASN A 87 -6.93 13.17 2.37
CA ASN A 87 -7.55 13.75 3.58
C ASN A 87 -8.61 12.84 4.21
N VAL A 88 -9.26 11.98 3.43
CA VAL A 88 -10.20 10.98 3.93
C VAL A 88 -9.47 9.68 4.26
N PHE A 89 -8.54 9.28 3.40
CA PHE A 89 -7.72 8.06 3.56
C PHE A 89 -7.03 8.00 4.93
N LYS A 90 -6.36 9.09 5.34
CA LYS A 90 -5.57 9.14 6.57
C LYS A 90 -6.41 9.06 7.86
N GLU A 91 -7.72 9.26 7.76
CA GLU A 91 -8.66 9.25 8.88
C GLU A 91 -9.33 7.88 9.04
N VAL A 92 -9.06 6.92 8.15
CA VAL A 92 -9.60 5.56 8.27
C VAL A 92 -8.93 4.87 9.47
N PRO A 93 -9.70 4.48 10.50
CA PRO A 93 -9.15 3.81 11.67
C PRO A 93 -8.65 2.42 11.29
N MET A 94 -7.67 1.93 12.05
CA MET A 94 -7.30 0.51 11.97
C MET A 94 -8.54 -0.34 12.31
N PRO A 95 -8.93 -1.29 11.45
CA PRO A 95 -10.05 -2.20 11.73
C PRO A 95 -9.60 -3.17 12.82
N ALA A 96 -9.98 -2.90 14.08
CA ALA A 96 -9.64 -3.73 15.23
C ALA A 96 -10.76 -3.62 16.24
N ASP A 97 -11.89 -4.24 15.90
CA ASP A 97 -13.11 -4.09 16.66
C ASP A 97 -13.21 -5.01 17.87
N ASP A 98 -12.49 -6.13 17.96
CA ASP A 98 -12.34 -6.84 19.22
C ASP A 98 -11.12 -7.78 19.18
N LEU A 99 -10.56 -8.04 20.35
CA LEU A 99 -9.52 -9.04 20.64
C LEU A 99 -10.07 -10.48 20.43
N ASP A 100 -10.77 -10.75 19.33
CA ASP A 100 -11.12 -12.13 19.00
C ASP A 100 -9.81 -12.85 18.62
N ASP A 101 -9.53 -13.97 19.27
CA ASP A 101 -8.27 -14.70 19.13
C ASP A 101 -8.20 -15.49 17.79
N GLU A 102 -9.20 -15.32 16.92
CA GLU A 102 -9.36 -16.02 15.65
C GLU A 102 -9.17 -15.09 14.44
N ILE A 103 -8.54 -15.60 13.37
CA ILE A 103 -8.41 -14.88 12.11
C ILE A 103 -9.81 -14.73 11.50
N ASP A 104 -10.38 -13.53 11.56
CA ASP A 104 -11.70 -13.25 10.99
C ASP A 104 -11.72 -13.31 9.46
N LEU A 105 -10.59 -13.02 8.81
CA LEU A 105 -10.44 -13.07 7.36
C LEU A 105 -9.08 -13.59 6.94
N ASP A 106 -9.11 -14.73 6.23
CA ASP A 106 -7.94 -15.41 5.72
C ASP A 106 -7.70 -15.13 4.23
N LEU A 107 -6.46 -14.80 3.85
CA LEU A 107 -5.96 -14.75 2.47
C LEU A 107 -6.25 -16.03 1.68
N LYS A 108 -6.43 -17.18 2.36
CA LYS A 108 -6.85 -18.45 1.76
C LYS A 108 -8.31 -18.44 1.28
N ASP A 109 -9.15 -17.65 1.94
CA ASP A 109 -10.59 -17.58 1.67
C ASP A 109 -10.93 -16.48 0.65
N VAL A 110 -9.96 -15.63 0.33
CA VAL A 110 -10.07 -14.64 -0.73
C VAL A 110 -9.64 -15.25 -2.05
N ASP A 111 -10.41 -14.93 -3.10
CA ASP A 111 -10.02 -15.23 -4.47
C ASP A 111 -8.62 -14.68 -4.74
N SER A 112 -7.63 -15.58 -4.82
CA SER A 112 -6.22 -15.26 -5.08
C SER A 112 -5.99 -14.46 -6.37
N THR A 113 -6.98 -14.40 -7.26
CA THR A 113 -6.94 -13.58 -8.46
C THR A 113 -7.40 -12.14 -8.23
N LEU A 114 -7.98 -11.84 -7.06
CA LEU A 114 -8.60 -10.56 -6.72
C LEU A 114 -9.56 -10.07 -7.82
N ALA A 115 -10.17 -10.97 -8.60
CA ALA A 115 -10.97 -10.60 -9.78
C ALA A 115 -12.21 -9.78 -9.40
N GLN A 116 -12.70 -9.98 -8.17
CA GLN A 116 -13.82 -9.21 -7.65
C GLN A 116 -13.41 -7.85 -7.09
N ALA A 117 -12.16 -7.65 -6.69
CA ALA A 117 -11.65 -6.42 -6.09
C ALA A 117 -11.58 -5.29 -7.13
N SER A 118 -12.40 -4.25 -6.95
CA SER A 118 -12.55 -3.17 -7.92
C SER A 118 -12.77 -1.82 -7.25
N TRP A 119 -12.42 -0.74 -7.95
CA TRP A 119 -12.67 0.64 -7.50
C TRP A 119 -14.10 1.09 -7.80
N GLN A 120 -14.73 1.77 -6.85
CA GLN A 120 -16.05 2.38 -7.01
C GLN A 120 -16.03 3.87 -6.61
N PRO A 121 -16.17 4.81 -7.58
CA PRO A 121 -16.23 4.58 -9.02
C PRO A 121 -14.92 4.04 -9.59
N SER A 122 -14.95 3.49 -10.82
CA SER A 122 -13.74 3.02 -11.49
C SER A 122 -12.72 4.15 -11.63
N SER A 123 -11.47 3.87 -11.25
CA SER A 123 -10.38 4.83 -11.41
C SER A 123 -9.94 4.92 -12.88
N GLN A 124 -9.51 6.11 -13.28
CA GLN A 124 -8.83 6.38 -14.56
C GLN A 124 -7.32 6.64 -14.36
N ASP A 125 -6.86 6.56 -13.11
CA ASP A 125 -5.48 6.80 -12.72
C ASP A 125 -4.65 5.50 -12.87
N GLN A 126 -3.34 5.59 -12.66
CA GLN A 126 -2.53 4.38 -12.56
C GLN A 126 -2.88 3.66 -11.26
N THR A 127 -3.43 2.45 -11.38
CA THR A 127 -3.90 1.71 -10.21
C THR A 127 -2.79 0.87 -9.59
N CYS A 128 -2.73 0.84 -8.26
CA CYS A 128 -1.72 0.06 -7.57
C CYS A 128 -2.27 -0.69 -6.34
N LEU A 129 -1.57 -1.75 -5.95
CA LEU A 129 -1.74 -2.46 -4.70
C LEU A 129 -0.41 -2.41 -3.96
N ILE A 130 -0.42 -1.87 -2.74
CA ILE A 130 0.71 -1.99 -1.82
C ILE A 130 0.31 -3.02 -0.79
N PHE A 131 0.96 -4.18 -0.86
CA PHE A 131 0.68 -5.33 -0.02
C PHE A 131 1.71 -5.39 1.12
N PHE A 132 1.28 -5.03 2.32
CA PHE A 132 2.09 -5.07 3.51
C PHE A 132 1.82 -6.37 4.24
N SER A 133 2.84 -7.17 4.54
CA SER A 133 2.64 -8.41 5.29
C SER A 133 3.65 -8.60 6.39
N ALA A 134 3.12 -9.00 7.54
CA ALA A 134 3.89 -9.56 8.66
C ALA A 134 3.71 -11.08 8.78
N ALA A 135 2.95 -11.68 7.86
CA ALA A 135 2.54 -13.08 7.93
C ALA A 135 3.70 -14.04 7.64
N VAL A 136 3.62 -15.22 8.26
CA VAL A 136 4.51 -16.35 7.92
C VAL A 136 3.93 -17.12 6.75
N GLU A 137 4.76 -17.85 6.01
CA GLU A 137 4.35 -18.57 4.78
C GLU A 137 3.12 -19.48 4.98
N ALA A 138 2.97 -20.09 6.16
CA ALA A 138 1.82 -20.94 6.48
C ALA A 138 0.47 -20.20 6.42
N GLU A 139 0.44 -18.90 6.71
CA GLU A 139 -0.79 -18.10 6.70
C GLU A 139 -1.29 -17.80 5.30
N TYR A 140 -0.43 -17.88 4.29
CA TYR A 140 -0.85 -17.74 2.90
C TYR A 140 -1.61 -18.98 2.39
N GLY A 141 -1.43 -20.15 3.01
CA GLY A 141 -2.07 -21.41 2.62
C GLY A 141 -2.03 -21.73 1.13
N GLY A 142 -0.93 -21.39 0.45
CA GLY A 142 -0.73 -21.59 -0.98
C GLY A 142 -1.17 -20.42 -1.86
N THR A 143 -1.83 -19.40 -1.31
CA THR A 143 -2.11 -18.14 -2.01
C THR A 143 -0.81 -17.43 -2.38
N THR A 144 -0.73 -16.98 -3.62
CA THR A 144 0.43 -16.28 -4.19
C THR A 144 0.00 -14.89 -4.62
N ILE A 145 0.69 -13.85 -4.15
CA ILE A 145 0.45 -12.48 -4.56
C ILE A 145 1.09 -12.25 -5.94
N LYS A 146 0.29 -11.78 -6.89
CA LYS A 146 0.74 -11.51 -8.26
C LYS A 146 1.38 -10.13 -8.34
N THR A 147 2.25 -9.93 -9.33
CA THR A 147 2.83 -8.62 -9.63
C THR A 147 1.84 -7.66 -10.29
N THR A 148 0.71 -8.19 -10.81
CA THR A 148 -0.37 -7.45 -11.48
C THR A 148 -1.71 -8.15 -11.29
N TYR A 149 -2.79 -7.36 -11.25
CA TYR A 149 -4.18 -7.81 -11.24
C TYR A 149 -5.02 -6.93 -12.18
N ASP A 150 -6.22 -7.37 -12.55
CA ASP A 150 -7.09 -6.65 -13.50
C ASP A 150 -7.39 -5.20 -13.06
N ASN A 151 -7.54 -4.97 -11.76
CA ASN A 151 -7.83 -3.65 -11.19
C ASN A 151 -6.61 -2.98 -10.52
N PHE A 152 -5.46 -3.67 -10.48
CA PHE A 152 -4.21 -3.18 -9.86
C PHE A 152 -3.04 -3.46 -10.80
N ALA A 153 -2.72 -2.48 -11.65
CA ALA A 153 -1.69 -2.63 -12.67
C ALA A 153 -0.27 -2.78 -12.08
N THR A 154 -0.05 -2.27 -10.87
CA THR A 154 1.25 -2.35 -10.19
C THR A 154 1.07 -2.90 -8.78
N VAL A 155 1.86 -3.91 -8.41
CA VAL A 155 1.87 -4.47 -7.04
C VAL A 155 3.25 -4.28 -6.40
N VAL A 156 3.28 -3.66 -5.22
CA VAL A 156 4.48 -3.51 -4.40
C VAL A 156 4.30 -4.30 -3.11
N GLY A 157 5.20 -5.25 -2.86
CA GLY A 157 5.26 -5.98 -1.59
C GLY A 157 6.10 -5.26 -0.55
N VAL A 158 5.65 -5.29 0.70
CA VAL A 158 6.36 -4.74 1.85
C VAL A 158 6.40 -5.76 2.98
N LEU A 159 7.60 -6.17 3.38
CA LEU A 159 7.81 -7.07 4.51
C LEU A 159 7.92 -6.26 5.80
N LEU A 160 7.03 -6.56 6.75
CA LEU A 160 6.97 -5.94 8.05
C LEU A 160 7.52 -6.88 9.13
N GLY A 161 8.13 -6.32 10.17
CA GLY A 161 8.44 -7.08 11.39
C GLY A 161 9.43 -8.24 11.24
N GLY A 162 10.18 -8.29 10.13
CA GLY A 162 11.09 -9.40 9.83
C GLY A 162 10.42 -10.60 9.17
N ALA A 163 9.21 -10.45 8.61
CA ALA A 163 8.62 -11.45 7.73
C ALA A 163 9.61 -11.85 6.62
N PRO A 164 9.76 -13.16 6.32
CA PRO A 164 10.82 -13.63 5.43
C PRO A 164 10.52 -13.39 3.95
N SER A 165 9.24 -13.44 3.55
CA SER A 165 8.82 -13.38 2.15
C SER A 165 7.31 -13.17 2.02
N ILE A 166 6.90 -12.64 0.87
CA ILE A 166 5.50 -12.69 0.39
C ILE A 166 5.49 -13.64 -0.81
N PRO A 167 4.80 -14.78 -0.77
CA PRO A 167 4.71 -15.70 -1.90
C PRO A 167 4.28 -14.97 -3.18
N GLY A 168 5.08 -15.13 -4.24
CA GLY A 168 4.84 -14.50 -5.55
C GLY A 168 5.54 -13.17 -5.78
N LEU A 169 6.07 -12.53 -4.74
CA LEU A 169 6.84 -11.29 -4.84
C LEU A 169 8.31 -11.56 -4.51
N THR A 170 9.18 -11.43 -5.51
CA THR A 170 10.61 -11.74 -5.39
C THR A 170 11.49 -10.57 -4.94
N ASP A 171 10.94 -9.36 -4.98
CA ASP A 171 11.67 -8.12 -4.65
C ASP A 171 10.80 -7.21 -3.76
N PRO A 172 10.41 -7.64 -2.54
CA PRO A 172 9.68 -6.78 -1.62
C PRO A 172 10.58 -5.74 -0.96
N VAL A 173 10.01 -4.61 -0.53
CA VAL A 173 10.70 -3.65 0.35
C VAL A 173 10.70 -4.20 1.77
N ILE A 174 11.87 -4.24 2.40
CA ILE A 174 11.99 -4.65 3.80
C ILE A 174 11.84 -3.42 4.69
N ALA A 175 10.82 -3.41 5.55
CA ALA A 175 10.56 -2.35 6.52
C ALA A 175 10.68 -2.90 7.95
N THR A 176 11.88 -2.79 8.52
CA THR A 176 12.19 -3.31 9.86
C THR A 176 11.96 -2.26 10.94
N ASN A 177 12.27 -0.99 10.65
CA ASN A 177 12.26 0.09 11.65
C ASN A 177 11.00 0.96 11.56
N LEU A 178 10.17 0.75 10.55
CA LEU A 178 8.95 1.53 10.26
C LEU A 178 9.22 3.04 10.14
N SER A 179 10.37 3.38 9.56
CA SER A 179 10.93 4.74 9.49
C SER A 179 10.47 5.53 8.27
N ASP A 180 10.67 6.86 8.29
CA ASP A 180 10.46 7.73 7.12
C ASP A 180 11.26 7.27 5.89
N SER A 181 12.49 6.79 6.07
CA SER A 181 13.33 6.31 4.96
C SER A 181 12.80 5.03 4.34
N GLU A 182 12.28 4.10 5.15
CA GLU A 182 11.67 2.87 4.64
C GLU A 182 10.35 3.19 3.94
N ALA A 183 9.55 4.12 4.50
CA ALA A 183 8.34 4.57 3.84
C ALA A 183 8.62 5.24 2.48
N GLN A 184 9.67 6.06 2.40
CA GLN A 184 10.14 6.66 1.15
C GLN A 184 10.61 5.61 0.15
N ALA A 185 11.26 4.53 0.62
CA ALA A 185 11.70 3.45 -0.26
C ALA A 185 10.52 2.70 -0.89
N VAL A 186 9.42 2.47 -0.15
CA VAL A 186 8.17 1.90 -0.70
C VAL A 186 7.62 2.80 -1.80
N VAL A 187 7.52 4.11 -1.55
CA VAL A 187 7.05 5.08 -2.54
C VAL A 187 7.95 5.12 -3.76
N GLN A 188 9.28 5.16 -3.57
CA GLN A 188 10.22 5.19 -4.69
C GLN A 188 10.07 3.94 -5.56
N LYS A 189 9.96 2.76 -4.95
CA LYS A 189 9.74 1.50 -5.68
C LYS A 189 8.46 1.51 -6.50
N LEU A 190 7.37 2.02 -5.92
CA LEU A 190 6.12 2.21 -6.65
C LEU A 190 6.35 3.15 -7.84
N LEU A 191 6.88 4.35 -7.62
CA LEU A 191 7.05 5.36 -8.67
C LEU A 191 7.96 4.88 -9.82
N ASP A 192 9.00 4.11 -9.50
CA ASP A 192 9.88 3.50 -10.50
C ASP A 192 9.18 2.38 -11.31
N SER A 193 8.13 1.78 -10.74
CA SER A 193 7.31 0.75 -11.39
C SER A 193 6.15 1.33 -12.20
N LEU A 194 5.86 2.63 -12.05
CA LEU A 194 4.84 3.38 -12.79
C LEU A 194 5.36 3.94 -14.12
N THR A 195 6.66 3.80 -14.41
CA THR A 195 7.25 4.25 -15.67
C THR A 195 7.28 3.13 -16.70
N ASP A 196 6.21 3.05 -17.48
CA ASP A 196 6.17 2.54 -18.86
C ASP A 196 5.18 3.39 -19.69
#